data_AF-A0A2H6GNY9-F1
#
_entry.id   AF-A0A2H6GNY9-F1
#
_cell.length_a   1.000
_cell.length_b   1.000
_cell.length_c   1.000
_cell.angle_alpha   90.00
_cell.angle_beta   90.00
_cell.angle_gamma   90.00
#
_symmetry.space_group_name_H-M   'P 1'
#
loop_
_entity.id
_entity.type
_entity.pdbx_description
1 polymer ?
#
loop_
_entity_poly.entity_id
_entity_poly.type
_entity_poly.pdbx_seq_one_letter_code
_entity_poly.pdbx_strand_id
1 'polypeptide(L)'
;MREATPHEGESSLKITPESQIDAEKLLKFVSMYCRSRHSACMAQPFHFHYPKIPVMIADGQPVCSKCSKLLKHAIVMRVLCPLDPKPKCRKCPQNCYRPEYRDAMEVVMRYSGPRSLFRR
;
A
#
# COMPACT_ATOMS: atom_id res chain seq x y z
N MET A 1 45.78 -14.12 -2.15
CA MET A 1 45.16 -13.32 -1.07
C MET A 1 44.35 -12.19 -1.69
N ARG A 2 43.02 -12.37 -1.72
CA ARG A 2 41.95 -11.37 -1.70
C ARG A 2 40.66 -12.19 -1.61
N GLU A 3 40.39 -12.61 -0.38
CA GLU A 3 39.10 -13.11 0.04
C GLU A 3 38.12 -11.94 0.09
N ALA A 4 36.93 -12.14 -0.48
CA ALA A 4 35.69 -11.54 -0.02
C ALA A 4 34.54 -12.45 -0.48
N THR A 5 33.81 -12.95 0.50
CA THR A 5 32.75 -13.96 0.44
C THR A 5 31.38 -13.30 0.12
N PRO A 6 30.21 -13.97 0.25
CA PRO A 6 29.27 -14.17 -0.84
C PRO A 6 28.08 -13.19 -0.77
N HIS A 7 27.58 -12.74 -1.92
CA HIS A 7 26.30 -12.04 -2.01
C HIS A 7 25.13 -13.03 -1.94
N GLU A 8 25.00 -13.75 -0.83
CA GLU A 8 23.77 -14.50 -0.51
C GLU A 8 22.90 -13.60 0.36
N GLY A 9 22.01 -12.88 -0.31
CA GLY A 9 20.95 -12.08 0.30
C GLY A 9 19.59 -12.57 -0.16
N GLU A 10 19.33 -13.86 0.03
CA GLU A 10 18.01 -14.46 -0.19
C GLU A 10 17.07 -13.98 0.94
N SER A 11 16.71 -12.70 0.89
CA SER A 11 15.72 -12.11 1.80
C SER A 11 14.34 -12.53 1.31
N SER A 12 13.96 -13.75 1.70
CA SER A 12 12.56 -14.17 1.65
C SER A 12 11.79 -13.25 2.60
N LEU A 13 11.15 -12.23 2.04
CA LEU A 13 10.32 -11.26 2.77
C LEU A 13 9.25 -12.02 3.56
N LYS A 14 9.43 -12.10 4.88
CA LYS A 14 8.45 -12.70 5.78
C LYS A 14 7.24 -11.76 5.85
N ILE A 15 6.20 -12.04 5.04
CA ILE A 15 4.93 -11.33 5.13
C ILE A 15 4.24 -11.72 6.43
N THR A 16 3.97 -10.72 7.27
CA THR A 16 3.21 -10.89 8.50
C THR A 16 1.71 -10.80 8.22
N PRO A 17 0.85 -11.43 9.04
CA PRO A 17 -0.61 -11.24 8.98
C PRO A 17 -1.03 -9.76 9.02
N GLU A 18 -0.27 -8.92 9.73
CA GLU A 18 -0.49 -7.48 9.77
C GLU A 18 -0.32 -6.81 8.41
N SER A 19 0.61 -7.29 7.58
CA SER A 19 0.86 -6.74 6.25
C SER A 19 -0.30 -7.02 5.30
N GLN A 20 -0.96 -8.18 5.47
CA GLN A 20 -2.20 -8.53 4.77
C GLN A 20 -3.35 -7.59 5.19
N ILE A 21 -3.57 -7.45 6.50
CA ILE A 21 -4.59 -6.55 7.06
C ILE A 21 -4.37 -5.09 6.61
N ASP A 22 -3.12 -4.63 6.58
CA ASP A 22 -2.78 -3.29 6.14
C ASP A 22 -3.07 -3.08 4.65
N ALA A 23 -2.78 -4.08 3.81
CA ALA A 23 -3.11 -4.01 2.38
C ALA A 23 -4.62 -3.94 2.12
N GLU A 24 -5.42 -4.72 2.85
CA GLU A 24 -6.88 -4.67 2.77
C GLU A 24 -7.44 -3.31 3.23
N LYS A 25 -6.91 -2.76 4.32
CA LYS A 25 -7.26 -1.41 4.77
C LYS A 25 -6.94 -0.35 3.71
N LEU A 26 -5.75 -0.43 3.10
CA LEU A 26 -5.36 0.47 2.01
C LEU A 26 -6.34 0.36 0.84
N LEU A 27 -6.72 -0.86 0.44
CA LEU A 27 -7.71 -1.08 -0.62
C LEU A 27 -9.05 -0.41 -0.26
N LYS A 28 -9.60 -0.66 0.93
CA LYS A 28 -10.87 -0.06 1.39
C LYS A 28 -10.81 1.47 1.39
N PHE A 29 -9.68 2.04 1.80
CA PHE A 29 -9.56 3.50 1.89
C PHE A 29 -9.45 4.15 0.51
N VAL A 30 -8.66 3.55 -0.39
CA VAL A 30 -8.48 4.05 -1.74
C VAL A 30 -9.74 3.86 -2.58
N SER A 31 -10.45 2.73 -2.45
CA SER A 31 -11.71 2.48 -3.16
C SER A 31 -12.79 3.47 -2.76
N MET A 32 -12.94 3.74 -1.46
CA MET A 32 -13.92 4.70 -0.95
C MET A 32 -13.61 6.13 -1.41
N TYR A 33 -12.34 6.52 -1.39
CA TYR A 33 -11.90 7.81 -1.91
C TYR A 33 -12.17 7.91 -3.42
N CYS A 34 -11.79 6.88 -4.18
CA CYS A 34 -11.98 6.83 -5.63
C CYS A 34 -13.46 6.98 -6.00
N ARG A 35 -14.34 6.20 -5.38
CA ARG A 35 -15.79 6.25 -5.65
C ARG A 35 -16.37 7.64 -5.38
N SER A 36 -15.89 8.32 -4.34
CA SER A 36 -16.43 9.62 -3.93
C SER A 36 -15.87 10.81 -4.72
N ARG A 37 -14.58 10.77 -5.08
CA ARG A 37 -13.87 11.89 -5.69
C ARG A 37 -13.67 11.74 -7.21
N HIS A 38 -13.80 10.53 -7.74
CA HIS A 38 -13.62 10.21 -9.14
C HIS A 38 -14.85 9.47 -9.70
N SER A 39 -16.06 9.94 -9.36
CA SER A 39 -17.32 9.31 -9.79
C SER A 39 -17.50 9.26 -11.31
N ALA A 40 -16.90 10.19 -12.05
CA ALA A 40 -16.92 10.23 -13.51
C ALA A 40 -15.84 9.35 -14.18
N CYS A 41 -14.92 8.75 -13.42
CA CYS A 41 -13.88 7.89 -13.99
C CYS A 41 -14.33 6.44 -14.10
N MET A 42 -13.87 5.75 -15.15
CA MET A 42 -14.04 4.30 -15.27
C MET A 42 -13.20 3.59 -14.21
N ALA A 43 -13.88 2.97 -13.24
CA ALA A 43 -13.27 2.15 -12.22
C ALA A 43 -13.28 0.68 -12.65
N GLN A 44 -12.18 -0.03 -12.42
CA GLN A 44 -12.04 -1.44 -12.76
C GLN A 44 -11.61 -2.21 -11.51
N PRO A 45 -11.93 -3.52 -11.41
CA PRO A 45 -11.48 -4.36 -10.30
C PRO A 45 -9.97 -4.23 -10.07
N PHE A 46 -9.59 -4.01 -8.82
CA PHE A 46 -8.18 -3.86 -8.47
C PHE A 46 -7.50 -5.22 -8.39
N HIS A 47 -6.54 -5.45 -9.28
CA HIS A 47 -5.65 -6.61 -9.22
C HIS A 47 -4.26 -6.19 -8.74
N PHE A 48 -3.77 -6.88 -7.70
CA PHE A 48 -2.42 -6.74 -7.20
C PHE A 48 -1.64 -8.03 -7.50
N HIS A 49 -0.57 -7.89 -8.27
CA HIS A 49 0.37 -8.97 -8.51
C HIS A 49 1.79 -8.40 -8.44
N TYR A 50 2.60 -8.95 -7.54
CA TYR A 50 4.00 -8.59 -7.41
C TYR A 50 4.78 -9.84 -6.98
N PRO A 51 5.67 -10.39 -7.83
CA PRO A 51 6.26 -11.73 -7.62
C PRO A 51 6.94 -11.94 -6.25
N LYS A 52 7.47 -10.87 -5.65
CA LYS A 52 8.18 -10.92 -4.36
C LYS A 52 7.33 -10.52 -3.16
N ILE A 53 6.03 -10.28 -3.33
CA ILE A 53 5.12 -9.84 -2.26
C ILE A 53 3.86 -10.72 -2.26
N PRO A 54 3.80 -11.75 -1.38
CA PRO A 54 2.66 -12.65 -1.29
C PRO A 54 1.52 -12.06 -0.44
N VAL A 55 1.04 -10.87 -0.82
CA VAL A 55 -0.22 -10.31 -0.31
C VAL A 55 -1.34 -10.70 -1.27
N MET A 56 -2.43 -11.22 -0.74
CA MET A 56 -3.59 -11.65 -1.54
C MET A 56 -4.70 -10.60 -1.44
N ILE A 57 -5.33 -10.24 -2.56
CA ILE A 57 -6.50 -9.35 -2.55
C ILE A 57 -7.65 -10.14 -3.14
N ALA A 58 -8.48 -10.74 -2.28
CA ALA A 58 -9.55 -11.67 -2.67
C ALA A 58 -10.72 -10.98 -3.38
N ASP A 59 -11.08 -9.77 -2.95
CA ASP A 59 -12.23 -9.02 -3.46
C ASP A 59 -11.80 -7.61 -3.90
N GLY A 60 -11.17 -7.54 -5.08
CA GLY A 60 -10.59 -6.32 -5.62
C GLY A 60 -11.61 -5.21 -5.84
N GLN A 61 -11.83 -4.36 -4.83
CA GLN A 61 -12.73 -3.21 -4.94
C GLN A 61 -12.34 -2.34 -6.14
N PRO A 62 -13.30 -1.89 -6.96
CA PRO A 62 -12.99 -1.20 -8.20
C PRO A 62 -12.40 0.19 -7.91
N VAL A 63 -11.34 0.52 -8.63
CA VAL A 63 -10.63 1.80 -8.56
C VAL A 63 -10.27 2.28 -9.97
N CYS A 64 -10.18 3.59 -10.18
CA CYS A 64 -9.69 4.13 -11.44
C CYS A 64 -8.18 3.87 -11.60
N SER A 65 -7.65 4.04 -12.81
CA SER A 65 -6.24 3.81 -13.12
C SER A 65 -5.27 4.61 -12.23
N LYS A 66 -5.61 5.86 -11.89
CA LYS A 66 -4.81 6.71 -10.98
C LYS A 66 -4.77 6.13 -9.56
N CYS A 67 -5.92 5.76 -9.02
CA CYS A 67 -6.04 5.16 -7.69
C CYS A 67 -5.38 3.77 -7.63
N SER A 68 -5.46 2.98 -8.71
CA SER A 68 -4.74 1.70 -8.83
C SER A 68 -3.23 1.87 -8.70
N LYS A 69 -2.64 2.85 -9.40
CA LYS A 69 -1.19 3.14 -9.29
C LYS A 69 -0.78 3.55 -7.87
N LEU A 70 -1.57 4.43 -7.24
CA LEU A 70 -1.36 4.85 -5.85
C LEU A 70 -1.42 3.66 -4.89
N LEU A 71 -2.44 2.81 -5.03
CA LEU A 71 -2.65 1.65 -4.16
C LEU A 71 -1.52 0.61 -4.30
N LYS A 72 -1.09 0.31 -5.53
CA LYS A 72 0.06 -0.58 -5.77
C LYS A 72 1.32 -0.08 -5.07
N HIS A 73 1.65 1.20 -5.24
CA HIS A 73 2.81 1.80 -4.57
C HIS A 73 2.68 1.72 -3.05
N ALA A 74 1.51 2.03 -2.50
CA ALA A 74 1.25 1.98 -1.07
C ALA A 74 1.44 0.59 -0.46
N ILE A 75 0.86 -0.44 -1.10
CA ILE A 75 0.98 -1.83 -0.63
C ILE A 75 2.45 -2.24 -0.62
N VAL A 76 3.18 -1.99 -1.71
CA VAL A 76 4.60 -2.33 -1.81
C VAL A 76 5.41 -1.65 -0.70
N MET A 77 5.25 -0.32 -0.52
CA MET A 77 6.01 0.41 0.51
C MET A 77 5.65 -0.04 1.94
N ARG A 78 4.38 -0.38 2.20
CA ARG A 78 3.92 -0.79 3.53
C ARG A 78 4.39 -2.20 3.89
N VAL A 79 4.41 -3.09 2.90
CA VAL A 79 4.88 -4.46 3.05
C VAL A 79 6.40 -4.50 3.24
N LEU A 80 7.15 -3.76 2.40
CA LEU A 80 8.61 -3.74 2.43
C LEU A 80 9.19 -2.83 3.54
N CYS A 81 8.36 -2.25 4.40
CA CYS A 81 8.81 -1.35 5.45
C CYS A 81 9.72 -2.09 6.45
N PRO A 82 10.98 -1.66 6.64
CA PRO A 82 11.93 -2.36 7.51
C PRO A 82 11.76 -2.00 9.00
N LEU A 83 10.91 -1.02 9.32
CA LEU A 83 10.73 -0.52 10.69
C LEU A 83 9.71 -1.36 11.45
N ASP A 84 10.07 -1.76 12.67
CA ASP A 84 9.20 -2.45 13.63
C ASP A 84 9.36 -1.84 15.05
N PRO A 85 8.31 -1.26 15.66
CA PRO A 85 6.96 -1.12 15.13
C PRO A 85 6.88 -0.13 13.97
N LYS A 86 6.03 -0.43 12.97
CA LYS A 86 5.82 0.43 11.79
C LYS A 86 5.23 1.79 12.19
N PRO A 87 5.95 2.92 12.08
CA PRO A 87 5.39 4.23 12.43
C PRO A 87 4.29 4.65 11.44
N LYS A 88 3.52 5.67 11.81
CA LYS A 88 2.66 6.37 10.83
C LYS A 88 3.57 7.00 9.78
N CYS A 89 3.28 6.82 8.49
CA CYS A 89 4.15 7.31 7.41
C CYS A 89 4.47 8.80 7.51
N ARG A 90 3.52 9.64 7.97
CA ARG A 90 3.73 11.08 8.21
C ARG A 90 4.80 11.41 9.26
N LYS A 91 5.06 10.48 10.19
CA LYS A 91 6.09 10.59 11.24
C LYS A 91 7.26 9.63 10.99
N CYS A 92 7.36 9.05 9.78
CA CYS A 92 8.40 8.09 9.46
C CYS A 92 9.73 8.84 9.20
N PRO A 93 10.83 8.48 9.89
CA PRO A 93 12.12 9.14 9.68
C PRO A 93 12.74 8.84 8.31
N GLN A 94 12.39 7.70 7.69
CA GLN A 94 12.93 7.28 6.40
C GLN A 94 12.31 8.03 5.21
N ASN A 95 11.06 8.48 5.35
CA ASN A 95 10.28 9.13 4.29
C ASN A 95 10.44 8.44 2.90
N CYS A 96 10.38 7.10 2.88
CA CYS A 96 10.65 6.25 1.71
C CYS A 96 9.59 6.34 0.60
N TYR A 97 8.49 7.03 0.86
CA TYR A 97 7.40 7.24 -0.08
C TYR A 97 7.79 8.39 -1.03
N ARG A 98 7.60 8.23 -2.34
CA ARG A 98 7.86 9.36 -3.24
C ARG A 98 6.91 10.51 -2.89
N PRO A 99 7.37 11.78 -2.90
CA PRO A 99 6.57 12.92 -2.47
C PRO A 99 5.19 12.97 -3.12
N GLU A 100 5.12 12.79 -4.45
CA GLU A 100 3.87 12.81 -5.20
C GLU A 100 2.83 11.79 -4.70
N TYR A 101 3.28 10.56 -4.44
CA TYR A 101 2.40 9.52 -3.93
C TYR A 101 2.05 9.77 -2.46
N ARG A 102 2.98 10.33 -1.67
CA ARG A 102 2.79 10.58 -0.24
C ARG A 102 1.67 11.57 -0.04
N ASP A 103 1.71 12.66 -0.80
CA ASP A 103 0.72 13.73 -0.71
C ASP A 103 -0.64 13.22 -1.18
N ALA A 104 -0.68 12.43 -2.26
CA ALA A 104 -1.90 11.75 -2.70
C ALA A 104 -2.46 10.79 -1.64
N MET A 105 -1.59 10.01 -0.97
CA MET A 105 -2.02 9.09 0.07
C MET A 105 -2.48 9.82 1.33
N GLU A 106 -1.87 10.94 1.69
CA GLU A 106 -2.34 11.77 2.81
C GLU A 106 -3.77 12.27 2.57
N VAL A 107 -4.08 12.72 1.35
CA VAL A 107 -5.43 13.12 0.96
C VAL A 107 -6.41 11.96 1.12
N VAL A 108 -6.05 10.76 0.66
CA VAL A 108 -6.86 9.54 0.83
C VAL A 108 -7.08 9.24 2.31
N MET A 109 -6.02 9.20 3.12
CA MET A 109 -6.09 8.86 4.55
C MET A 109 -6.94 9.87 5.32
N ARG A 110 -6.78 11.17 5.06
CA ARG A 110 -7.57 12.24 5.68
C ARG A 110 -9.05 12.14 5.32
N TYR A 111 -9.36 11.76 4.08
CA TYR A 111 -10.74 11.55 3.65
C TYR A 111 -11.33 10.27 4.24
N SER A 112 -10.61 9.16 4.13
CA SER A 112 -11.15 7.82 4.33
C SER A 112 -11.11 7.35 5.78
N GLY A 113 -10.10 7.74 6.56
CA GLY A 113 -9.91 7.27 7.94
C GLY A 113 -11.14 7.50 8.85
N PRO A 114 -11.65 8.74 8.98
CA PRO A 114 -12.84 8.98 9.79
C PRO A 114 -14.09 8.28 9.23
N ARG A 115 -14.21 8.18 7.90
CA ARG A 115 -15.38 7.61 7.21
C ARG A 115 -15.45 6.09 7.29
N SER A 116 -14.31 5.41 7.44
CA SER A 116 -14.29 3.94 7.52
C SER A 116 -14.94 3.40 8.79
N LEU A 117 -15.09 4.23 9.84
CA LEU A 117 -15.79 3.87 11.07
C LEU A 117 -17.32 3.77 10.89
N PHE A 118 -17.86 4.56 9.96
CA PHE A 118 -19.31 4.67 9.72
C PHE A 118 -19.80 3.83 8.54
N ARG A 119 -18.89 3.29 7.73
CA ARG A 119 -19.19 2.33 6.65
C ARG A 119 -18.65 0.94 7.04
N ARG A 120 -19.50 0.15 7.71
CA ARG A 120 -19.32 -1.30 7.83
C ARG A 120 -20.01 -1.97 6.65
#